data_AF-A0A4P5Y9W4-F1
#
_entry.id   AF-A0A4P5Y9W4-F1
#
_cell.length_a   1.000
_cell.length_b   1.000
_cell.length_c   1.000
_cell.angle_alpha   90.00
_cell.angle_beta   90.00
_cell.angle_gamma   90.00
#
_symmetry.space_group_name_H-M   'P 1'
#
loop_
_entity.id
_entity.type
_entity.pdbx_description
1 polymer ?
#
loop_
_entity_poly.entity_id
_entity_poly.type
_entity_poly.pdbx_seq_one_letter_code
_entity_poly.pdbx_strand_id
1 'polypeptide(L)'
;MRILLAGILVAAIGTVAAADASSDLIGTKLVVTASAEDLPEAVRVRLSATVSVRWNDTPIDEVSEIIRSATSLNLIVDPKLLAAGRTVTLTAERMPVDSLLRWLGRLAGVHTGWRDGALYLAADQPALRPVTVRYDVADLLHAVPDFPGPELEVPAPGTAAVKLIPPIERPAPADGGRWLVDLINTQIRCRTSP
;
A
#
# COMPACT_ATOMS: atom_id res chain seq x y z
N MET A 1 -37.51 -33.81 -13.45
CA MET A 1 -36.40 -34.50 -12.75
C MET A 1 -35.29 -33.46 -12.57
N ARG A 2 -35.28 -32.56 -11.57
CA ARG A 2 -35.19 -32.67 -10.10
C ARG A 2 -33.97 -33.47 -9.61
N ILE A 3 -32.83 -32.78 -9.46
CA ILE A 3 -31.65 -33.07 -8.63
C ILE A 3 -31.07 -31.66 -8.31
N LEU A 4 -31.18 -30.99 -7.17
CA LEU A 4 -31.00 -31.24 -5.72
C LEU A 4 -29.51 -31.31 -5.27
N LEU A 5 -29.09 -30.18 -4.65
CA LEU A 5 -28.00 -29.92 -3.69
C LEU A 5 -26.53 -30.28 -4.00
N ALA A 6 -25.68 -29.25 -4.04
CA ALA A 6 -24.53 -29.14 -3.15
C ALA A 6 -24.20 -27.65 -2.94
N GLY A 7 -24.70 -27.10 -1.83
CA GLY A 7 -24.31 -25.76 -1.39
C GLY A 7 -22.86 -25.76 -0.95
N ILE A 8 -22.05 -24.85 -1.49
CA ILE A 8 -20.79 -24.45 -0.88
C ILE A 8 -20.95 -22.99 -0.46
N LEU A 9 -21.14 -22.85 0.84
CA LEU A 9 -21.11 -21.63 1.62
C LEU A 9 -19.66 -21.11 1.61
N VAL A 10 -19.33 -20.16 0.75
CA VAL A 10 -18.11 -19.36 0.91
C VAL A 10 -18.44 -18.23 1.86
N ALA A 11 -18.02 -18.41 3.11
CA ALA A 11 -18.16 -17.45 4.18
C ALA A 11 -17.39 -16.16 3.87
N ALA A 12 -18.05 -15.05 4.17
CA ALA A 12 -17.50 -13.70 4.13
C ALA A 12 -16.18 -13.61 4.91
N ILE A 13 -15.14 -13.11 4.25
CA ILE A 13 -13.99 -12.50 4.92
C ILE A 13 -13.80 -11.11 4.29
N GLY A 14 -14.20 -10.11 5.07
CA GLY A 14 -13.64 -8.77 5.06
C GLY A 14 -13.66 -8.01 3.74
N THR A 15 -14.77 -7.32 3.47
CA THR A 15 -14.69 -6.03 2.77
C THR A 15 -13.89 -5.06 3.63
N VAL A 16 -12.57 -5.06 3.50
CA VAL A 16 -11.73 -3.95 3.95
C VAL A 16 -11.73 -2.94 2.82
N ALA A 17 -12.62 -1.97 2.93
CA ALA A 17 -12.56 -0.75 2.16
C ALA A 17 -11.33 0.05 2.62
N ALA A 18 -10.22 -0.06 1.88
CA ALA A 18 -9.24 1.00 1.67
C ALA A 18 -8.06 0.46 0.86
N ALA A 19 -7.81 1.09 -0.30
CA ALA A 19 -6.82 0.77 -1.33
C ALA A 19 -7.25 -0.32 -2.32
N ASP A 20 -7.36 0.08 -3.59
CA ASP A 20 -7.68 -0.72 -4.79
C ASP A 20 -6.58 -1.76 -5.09
N ALA A 21 -6.37 -2.68 -4.14
CA ALA A 21 -5.50 -3.83 -4.29
C ALA A 21 -6.37 -5.08 -4.47
N SER A 22 -6.53 -5.53 -5.72
CA SER A 22 -7.17 -6.81 -6.03
C SER A 22 -6.10 -7.88 -6.14
N SER A 23 -6.33 -9.03 -5.50
CA SER A 23 -5.46 -10.20 -5.63
C SER A 23 -6.25 -11.38 -6.18
N ASP A 24 -5.71 -12.04 -7.19
CA ASP A 24 -6.29 -13.22 -7.81
C ASP A 24 -5.24 -14.34 -7.91
N LEU A 25 -5.69 -15.59 -7.85
CA LEU A 25 -4.85 -16.77 -7.91
C LEU A 25 -5.13 -17.52 -9.22
N ILE A 26 -4.13 -17.53 -10.11
CA ILE A 26 -4.20 -18.25 -11.38
C ILE A 26 -3.16 -19.38 -11.33
N GLY A 27 -3.61 -20.58 -10.93
CA GLY A 27 -2.72 -21.72 -10.68
C GLY A 27 -1.84 -21.49 -9.45
N THR A 28 -0.52 -21.63 -9.59
CA THR A 28 0.47 -21.37 -8.52
C THR A 28 0.95 -19.92 -8.45
N LYS A 29 0.24 -18.98 -9.11
CA LYS A 29 0.71 -17.61 -9.29
C LYS A 29 -0.28 -16.62 -8.69
N LEU A 30 0.24 -15.74 -7.86
CA LEU A 30 -0.48 -14.63 -7.26
C LEU A 30 -0.39 -13.44 -8.20
N VAL A 31 -1.54 -12.96 -8.66
CA VAL A 31 -1.69 -11.77 -9.46
C VAL A 31 -2.16 -10.67 -8.53
N VAL A 32 -1.31 -9.68 -8.26
CA VAL A 32 -1.67 -8.52 -7.45
C VAL A 32 -1.80 -7.33 -8.37
N THR A 33 -2.99 -6.74 -8.40
CA THR A 33 -3.28 -5.48 -9.08
C THR A 33 -3.43 -4.43 -8.02
N ALA A 34 -2.45 -3.54 -7.91
CA ALA A 34 -2.49 -2.41 -7.01
C ALA A 34 -2.19 -1.12 -7.78
N SER A 35 -2.67 0.00 -7.25
CA SER A 35 -2.21 1.33 -7.68
C SER A 35 -0.76 1.52 -7.28
N ALA A 36 0.15 1.58 -8.24
CA ALA A 36 1.59 1.56 -8.00
C ALA A 36 2.27 2.93 -7.80
N GLU A 37 1.50 4.02 -7.78
CA GLU A 37 2.10 5.33 -7.53
C GLU A 37 2.26 5.58 -6.03
N ASP A 38 3.44 5.27 -5.52
CA ASP A 38 3.88 5.67 -4.19
C ASP A 38 3.98 7.20 -4.11
N LEU A 39 3.27 7.79 -3.16
CA LEU A 39 3.30 9.22 -2.93
C LEU A 39 4.72 9.65 -2.49
N PRO A 40 5.36 10.66 -3.10
CA PRO A 40 6.68 11.11 -2.65
C PRO A 40 6.65 11.64 -1.21
N GLU A 41 7.71 11.40 -0.42
CA GLU A 41 7.79 11.87 0.98
C GLU A 41 7.59 13.39 1.11
N ALA A 42 8.16 14.16 0.18
CA ALA A 42 7.99 15.61 0.16
C ALA A 42 6.52 16.05 0.04
N VAL A 43 5.68 15.25 -0.64
CA VAL A 43 4.24 15.51 -0.77
C VAL A 43 3.50 15.08 0.49
N ARG A 44 3.90 13.97 1.12
CA ARG A 44 3.34 13.52 2.42
C ARG A 44 3.50 14.60 3.49
N VAL A 45 4.67 15.21 3.57
CA VAL A 45 4.95 16.31 4.52
C VAL A 45 4.07 17.54 4.24
N ARG A 46 3.78 17.84 2.98
CA ARG A 46 2.87 18.96 2.63
C ARG A 46 1.42 18.64 2.94
N LEU A 47 0.99 17.39 2.78
CA LEU A 47 -0.36 16.94 3.13
C LEU A 47 -0.61 16.90 4.64
N SER A 48 0.44 16.73 5.46
CA SER A 48 0.35 16.81 6.92
C SER A 48 0.39 18.25 7.45
N ALA A 49 0.68 19.25 6.61
CA ALA A 49 0.63 20.65 6.99
C ALA A 49 -0.78 21.05 7.43
N THR A 50 -0.86 21.88 8.48
CA THR A 50 -2.14 22.33 9.04
C THR A 50 -2.57 23.65 8.43
N VAL A 51 -3.84 23.75 8.07
CA VAL A 51 -4.44 24.94 7.48
C VAL A 51 -5.76 25.28 8.20
N SER A 52 -6.07 26.58 8.26
CA SER A 52 -7.35 27.07 8.73
C SER A 52 -8.08 27.73 7.57
N VAL A 53 -9.26 27.23 7.23
CA VAL A 53 -10.07 27.73 6.11
C VAL A 53 -11.53 27.88 6.53
N ARG A 54 -12.21 28.82 5.89
CA ARG A 54 -13.65 29.00 6.01
C ARG A 54 -14.22 29.20 4.61
N TRP A 55 -15.02 28.23 4.17
CA TRP A 55 -15.76 28.26 2.91
C TRP A 55 -17.25 28.31 3.19
N ASN A 56 -17.94 29.16 2.44
CA ASN A 56 -19.38 29.31 2.52
C ASN A 56 -19.93 29.34 1.10
N ASP A 57 -20.54 28.23 0.68
CA ASP A 57 -21.06 28.03 -0.67
C ASP A 57 -20.02 28.32 -1.77
N THR A 58 -18.78 27.90 -1.53
CA THR A 58 -17.64 28.20 -2.40
C THR A 58 -17.52 27.12 -3.49
N PRO A 59 -17.36 27.49 -4.77
CA PRO A 59 -17.20 26.52 -5.85
C PRO A 59 -15.86 25.77 -5.76
N ILE A 60 -15.82 24.55 -6.28
CA ILE A 60 -14.63 23.67 -6.18
C ILE A 60 -13.40 24.26 -6.86
N ASP A 61 -13.55 25.06 -7.92
CA ASP A 61 -12.43 25.73 -8.58
C ASP A 61 -11.70 26.68 -7.61
N GLU A 62 -12.44 27.54 -6.93
CA GLU A 62 -11.92 28.48 -5.94
C GLU A 62 -11.36 27.75 -4.72
N VAL A 63 -12.04 26.70 -4.25
CA VAL A 63 -11.52 25.85 -3.16
C VAL A 63 -10.15 25.25 -3.54
N SER A 64 -10.00 24.76 -4.77
CA SER A 64 -8.76 24.15 -5.24
C SER A 64 -7.60 25.16 -5.30
N GLU A 65 -7.87 26.40 -5.72
CA GLU A 65 -6.88 27.48 -5.75
C GLU A 65 -6.48 27.95 -4.34
N ILE A 66 -7.42 27.99 -3.39
CA ILE A 66 -7.13 28.30 -1.99
C ILE A 66 -6.19 27.23 -1.40
N ILE A 67 -6.45 25.94 -1.66
CA ILE A 67 -5.58 24.87 -1.16
C ILE A 67 -4.20 24.96 -1.83
N ARG A 68 -4.16 25.20 -3.15
CA ARG A 68 -2.92 25.33 -3.92
C ARG A 68 -2.04 26.47 -3.43
N SER A 69 -2.63 27.64 -3.18
CA SER A 69 -1.91 28.79 -2.63
C SER A 69 -1.41 28.56 -1.20
N ALA A 70 -2.18 27.86 -0.36
CA ALA A 70 -1.80 27.56 1.02
C ALA A 70 -0.71 26.49 1.16
N THR A 71 -0.71 25.46 0.30
CA THR A 71 0.20 24.29 0.44
C THR A 71 1.25 24.15 -0.65
N SER A 72 1.19 24.95 -1.72
CA SER A 72 2.03 24.79 -2.91
C SER A 72 1.99 23.38 -3.49
N LEU A 73 0.85 22.68 -3.35
CA LEU A 73 0.62 21.36 -3.94
C LEU A 73 0.15 21.52 -5.38
N ASN A 74 0.65 20.66 -6.28
CA ASN A 74 0.17 20.63 -7.65
C ASN A 74 -1.18 19.91 -7.72
N LEU A 75 -2.28 20.66 -7.64
CA LEU A 75 -3.65 20.17 -7.73
C LEU A 75 -4.20 20.34 -9.16
N ILE A 76 -4.85 19.29 -9.67
CA ILE A 76 -5.53 19.31 -10.97
C ILE A 76 -6.98 18.88 -10.75
N VAL A 77 -7.92 19.71 -11.21
CA VAL A 77 -9.36 19.44 -11.12
C VAL A 77 -9.84 18.82 -12.43
N ASP A 78 -10.57 17.71 -12.35
CA ASP A 78 -11.20 17.08 -13.51
C ASP A 78 -12.24 18.05 -14.13
N PRO A 79 -12.22 18.29 -15.45
CA PRO A 79 -13.22 19.10 -16.15
C PRO A 79 -14.67 18.67 -15.87
N LYS A 80 -14.92 17.38 -15.63
CA LYS A 80 -16.25 16.87 -15.25
C LYS A 80 -16.72 17.43 -13.90
N LEU A 81 -15.80 17.62 -12.97
CA LEU A 81 -16.10 18.17 -11.65
C LEU A 81 -16.39 19.67 -11.73
N LEU A 82 -15.66 20.38 -12.59
CA LEU A 82 -15.93 21.79 -12.90
C LEU A 82 -17.30 21.97 -13.56
N ALA A 83 -17.64 21.11 -14.52
CA ALA A 83 -18.94 21.14 -15.20
C ALA A 83 -20.12 20.84 -14.25
N ALA A 84 -19.89 20.04 -13.19
CA ALA A 84 -20.91 19.74 -12.20
C ALA A 84 -21.23 20.92 -11.27
N GLY A 85 -20.38 21.96 -11.21
CA GLY A 85 -20.65 23.19 -10.47
C GLY A 85 -20.90 22.98 -8.98
N ARG A 86 -20.25 21.98 -8.37
CA ARG A 86 -20.49 21.65 -6.95
C ARG A 86 -19.91 22.75 -6.05
N THR A 87 -20.67 23.13 -5.04
CA THR A 87 -20.24 24.07 -4.00
C THR A 87 -20.00 23.36 -2.68
N VAL A 88 -19.16 23.95 -1.84
CA VAL A 88 -18.72 23.37 -0.58
C VAL A 88 -18.79 24.41 0.53
N THR A 89 -19.41 24.01 1.64
CA THR A 89 -19.43 24.78 2.88
C THR A 89 -18.70 23.98 3.95
N LEU A 90 -17.55 24.50 4.39
CA LEU A 90 -16.71 23.87 5.40
C LEU A 90 -16.00 24.96 6.21
N THR A 91 -16.00 24.83 7.53
CA THR A 91 -15.10 25.59 8.39
C THR A 91 -14.16 24.62 9.08
N ALA A 92 -12.86 24.82 8.91
CA ALA A 92 -11.82 23.99 9.51
C ALA A 92 -10.75 24.91 10.14
N GLU A 93 -10.38 24.63 11.38
CA GLU A 93 -9.31 25.35 12.08
C GLU A 93 -8.18 24.38 12.39
N ARG A 94 -6.93 24.74 12.03
CA ARG A 94 -5.72 23.94 12.25
C ARG A 94 -5.86 22.47 11.82
N MET A 95 -6.48 22.24 10.67
CA MET A 95 -6.72 20.89 10.17
C MET A 95 -5.61 20.47 9.19
N PRO A 96 -5.09 19.24 9.26
CA PRO A 96 -4.16 18.75 8.25
C PRO A 96 -4.85 18.67 6.88
N VAL A 97 -4.12 19.02 5.82
CA VAL A 97 -4.65 19.09 4.45
C VAL A 97 -5.19 17.74 3.98
N ASP A 98 -4.55 16.64 4.37
CA ASP A 98 -5.06 15.28 4.16
C ASP A 98 -6.49 15.08 4.70
N SER A 99 -6.75 15.50 5.93
CA SER A 99 -8.10 15.44 6.52
C SER A 99 -9.08 16.35 5.80
N LEU A 100 -8.64 17.52 5.38
CA LEU A 100 -9.46 18.46 4.64
C LEU A 100 -9.88 17.89 3.28
N LEU A 101 -8.98 17.22 2.56
CA LEU A 101 -9.29 16.53 1.30
C LEU A 101 -10.24 15.35 1.51
N ARG A 102 -10.09 14.59 2.61
CA ARG A 102 -11.07 13.56 2.98
C ARG A 102 -12.46 14.13 3.24
N TRP A 103 -12.54 15.27 3.92
CA TRP A 103 -13.82 15.97 4.16
C TRP A 103 -14.41 16.50 2.87
N LEU A 104 -13.59 17.05 1.98
CA LEU A 104 -14.01 17.48 0.64
C LEU A 104 -14.63 16.30 -0.12
N GLY A 105 -14.03 15.12 -0.02
CA GLY A 105 -14.60 13.92 -0.61
C GLY A 105 -15.95 13.50 -0.04
N ARG A 106 -16.17 13.70 1.26
CA ARG A 106 -17.46 13.39 1.92
C ARG A 106 -18.55 14.41 1.63
N LEU A 107 -18.21 15.70 1.60
CA LEU A 107 -19.18 16.78 1.42
C LEU A 107 -19.56 16.97 -0.05
N ALA A 108 -18.56 16.91 -0.93
CA ALA A 108 -18.71 17.24 -2.34
C ALA A 108 -18.63 16.01 -3.25
N GLY A 109 -18.46 14.79 -2.69
CA GLY A 109 -18.34 13.56 -3.48
C GLY A 109 -17.13 13.57 -4.41
N VAL A 110 -16.00 14.10 -3.93
CA VAL A 110 -14.75 14.21 -4.69
C VAL A 110 -13.80 13.09 -4.30
N HIS A 111 -13.25 12.42 -5.29
CA HIS A 111 -12.18 11.46 -5.09
C HIS A 111 -10.83 12.12 -5.36
N THR A 112 -9.84 11.79 -4.53
CA THR A 112 -8.48 12.29 -4.66
C THR A 112 -7.55 11.15 -5.03
N GLY A 113 -6.59 11.41 -5.92
CA GLY A 113 -5.59 10.43 -6.33
C GLY A 113 -4.32 11.09 -6.81
N TRP A 114 -3.18 10.51 -6.46
CA TRP A 114 -1.89 10.98 -6.92
C TRP A 114 -1.55 10.30 -8.25
N ARG A 115 -1.21 11.10 -9.26
CA ARG A 115 -0.84 10.60 -10.58
C ARG A 115 0.08 11.56 -11.31
N ASP A 116 1.06 11.06 -12.05
CA ASP A 116 1.91 11.85 -12.96
C ASP A 116 2.52 13.11 -12.28
N GLY A 117 2.82 13.03 -10.97
CA GLY A 117 3.38 14.14 -10.18
C GLY A 117 2.38 15.22 -9.73
N ALA A 118 1.08 14.95 -9.82
CA ALA A 118 0.01 15.86 -9.41
C ALA A 118 -1.07 15.14 -8.60
N LEU A 119 -1.77 15.90 -7.75
CA LEU A 119 -2.94 15.45 -7.02
C LEU A 119 -4.20 15.77 -7.83
N TYR A 120 -4.88 14.74 -8.32
CA TYR A 120 -6.11 14.87 -9.09
C TYR A 120 -7.33 14.88 -8.18
N LEU A 121 -8.25 15.81 -8.44
CA LEU A 121 -9.59 15.88 -7.86
C LEU A 121 -10.60 15.47 -8.94
N ALA A 122 -11.24 14.32 -8.77
CA ALA A 122 -12.17 13.75 -9.75
C ALA A 122 -13.55 13.50 -9.11
N ALA A 123 -14.61 13.51 -9.93
CA ALA A 123 -15.96 13.18 -9.47
C ALA A 123 -16.16 11.67 -9.25
N ASP A 124 -15.40 10.86 -9.99
CA ASP A 124 -15.33 9.40 -9.85
C ASP A 124 -13.95 9.01 -9.30
N GLN A 125 -13.79 7.78 -8.84
CA GLN A 125 -12.47 7.29 -8.43
C GLN A 125 -11.47 7.53 -9.57
N PRO A 126 -10.36 8.25 -9.32
CA PRO A 126 -9.35 8.47 -10.34
C PRO A 126 -8.86 7.10 -10.78
N ALA A 127 -8.86 6.86 -12.10
CA ALA A 127 -8.30 5.64 -12.67
C ALA A 127 -6.80 5.62 -12.41
N LEU A 128 -6.42 5.08 -11.25
CA LEU A 128 -5.05 4.73 -10.91
C LEU A 128 -4.61 3.69 -11.93
N ARG A 129 -3.41 3.85 -12.52
CA ARG A 129 -2.93 2.86 -13.49
C ARG A 129 -2.75 1.54 -12.73
N PRO A 130 -3.55 0.51 -13.02
CA PRO A 130 -3.39 -0.76 -12.35
C PRO A 130 -2.05 -1.33 -12.79
N VAL A 131 -1.14 -1.55 -11.84
CA VAL A 131 0.06 -2.34 -12.11
C VAL A 131 -0.21 -3.75 -11.65
N THR A 132 -0.23 -4.66 -12.61
CA THR A 132 -0.35 -6.07 -12.37
C THR A 132 1.04 -6.66 -12.21
N VAL A 133 1.40 -7.06 -10.99
CA VAL A 133 2.63 -7.80 -10.71
C VAL A 133 2.27 -9.26 -10.49
N ARG A 134 3.05 -10.16 -11.10
CA ARG A 134 2.86 -11.61 -11.00
C ARG A 134 3.98 -12.19 -10.16
N TYR A 135 3.62 -12.73 -8.99
CA TYR A 135 4.54 -13.45 -8.12
C TYR A 135 4.32 -14.96 -8.27
N ASP A 136 5.41 -15.73 -8.25
CA ASP A 136 5.32 -17.17 -8.02
C ASP A 136 5.16 -17.39 -6.51
N VAL A 137 4.17 -18.18 -6.11
CA VAL A 137 3.93 -18.48 -4.70
C VAL A 137 5.13 -19.18 -4.07
N ALA A 138 5.91 -19.95 -4.83
CA ALA A 138 7.13 -20.58 -4.33
C ALA A 138 8.19 -19.55 -3.89
N ASP A 139 8.28 -18.42 -4.57
CA ASP A 139 9.26 -17.36 -4.27
C ASP A 139 8.90 -16.60 -2.99
N LEU A 140 7.61 -16.49 -2.68
CA LEU A 140 7.13 -15.91 -1.41
C LEU A 140 7.36 -16.83 -0.19
N LEU A 141 7.49 -18.14 -0.43
CA LEU A 141 7.64 -19.15 0.62
C LEU A 141 9.10 -19.50 0.93
N HIS A 142 10.05 -19.17 0.05
CA HIS A 142 11.47 -19.41 0.27
C HIS A 142 12.15 -18.10 0.71
N ALA A 143 12.49 -18.01 2.00
CA ALA A 143 13.50 -17.05 2.41
C ALA A 143 14.83 -17.43 1.72
N VAL A 144 15.45 -16.51 0.98
CA VAL A 144 16.79 -16.72 0.40
C VAL A 144 17.72 -17.08 1.57
N PRO A 145 18.27 -18.31 1.61
CA PRO A 145 19.14 -18.69 2.71
C PRO A 145 20.44 -17.90 2.61
N ASP A 146 20.80 -17.19 3.68
CA ASP A 146 22.16 -16.65 3.84
C ASP A 146 23.12 -17.83 3.98
N PHE A 147 23.99 -18.00 2.99
CA PHE A 147 25.07 -18.97 3.03
C PHE A 147 26.30 -18.33 3.70
N PRO A 148 26.63 -18.69 4.95
CA PRO A 148 27.88 -18.21 5.54
C PRO A 148 29.05 -18.69 4.68
N GLY A 149 29.96 -17.77 4.37
CA GLY A 149 31.18 -18.10 3.63
C GLY A 149 32.05 -19.10 4.40
N PRO A 150 32.83 -19.95 3.71
CA PRO A 150 33.75 -20.86 4.37
C PRO A 150 34.79 -20.07 5.19
N GLU A 151 35.03 -20.50 6.43
CA GLU A 151 36.14 -19.97 7.23
C GLU A 151 37.47 -20.40 6.58
N LEU A 152 38.19 -19.44 6.02
CA LEU A 152 39.52 -19.66 5.47
C LEU A 152 40.55 -19.39 6.57
N GLU A 153 41.01 -20.43 7.23
CA GLU A 153 42.27 -20.35 7.97
C GLU A 153 43.42 -20.38 6.95
N VAL A 154 44.13 -19.25 6.80
CA VAL A 154 45.37 -19.20 6.02
C VAL A 154 46.52 -19.61 6.93
N PRO A 155 47.09 -20.82 6.81
CA PRO A 155 48.25 -21.19 7.60
C PRO A 155 49.50 -20.39 7.17
N ALA A 156 50.39 -20.13 8.13
CA ALA A 156 51.68 -19.49 7.84
C ALA A 156 52.48 -20.29 6.79
N PRO A 157 53.22 -19.62 5.90
CA PRO A 157 53.89 -20.28 4.78
C PRO A 157 54.93 -21.29 5.26
N GLY A 158 54.73 -22.57 4.94
CA GLY A 158 55.70 -23.64 5.19
C GLY A 158 55.17 -24.94 5.80
N THR A 159 53.89 -25.01 6.22
CA THR A 159 53.32 -26.24 6.82
C THR A 159 51.95 -26.58 6.26
N ALA A 160 51.91 -27.73 5.56
CA ALA A 160 50.81 -28.64 5.21
C ALA A 160 49.35 -28.12 5.03
N ALA A 161 48.84 -28.38 3.82
CA ALA A 161 47.46 -28.61 3.37
C ALA A 161 46.28 -27.94 4.11
N VAL A 162 45.56 -27.08 3.38
CA VAL A 162 44.22 -26.56 3.71
C VAL A 162 43.29 -27.72 4.08
N LYS A 163 42.88 -27.79 5.35
CA LYS A 163 41.93 -28.78 5.83
C LYS A 163 40.52 -28.24 5.58
N LEU A 164 39.87 -28.72 4.53
CA LEU A 164 38.44 -28.48 4.30
C LEU A 164 37.65 -29.16 5.44
N ILE A 165 37.07 -28.36 6.34
CA ILE A 165 36.12 -28.86 7.33
C ILE A 165 34.83 -29.22 6.57
N PRO A 166 34.27 -30.44 6.72
CA PRO A 166 33.01 -30.79 6.06
C PRO A 166 31.86 -29.93 6.60
N PRO A 167 30.84 -29.65 5.77
CA PRO A 167 29.72 -28.78 6.14
C PRO A 167 29.00 -29.32 7.38
N ILE A 168 28.66 -28.41 8.30
CA ILE A 168 27.88 -28.71 9.51
C ILE A 168 26.46 -29.09 9.08
N GLU A 169 26.10 -30.36 9.27
CA GLU A 169 24.74 -30.84 9.04
C GLU A 169 23.83 -30.26 10.14
N ARG A 170 22.89 -29.39 9.76
CA ARG A 170 21.99 -28.74 10.72
C ARG A 170 20.91 -29.75 11.15
N PRO A 171 20.67 -29.96 12.47
CA PRO A 171 19.56 -30.79 12.90
C PRO A 171 18.23 -30.17 12.45
N ALA A 172 17.32 -31.00 11.93
CA ALA A 172 15.99 -30.58 11.54
C ALA A 172 15.28 -29.89 12.72
N PRO A 173 14.55 -28.78 12.50
CA PRO A 173 13.85 -28.09 13.58
C PRO A 173 12.83 -29.05 14.20
N ALA A 174 12.90 -29.23 15.52
CA ALA A 174 12.15 -30.24 16.27
C ALA A 174 10.63 -29.97 16.34
N ASP A 175 10.14 -28.90 15.72
CA ASP A 175 8.90 -28.24 16.12
C ASP A 175 7.85 -28.15 14.98
N GLY A 176 8.07 -28.86 13.86
CA GLY A 176 7.04 -29.11 12.84
C GLY A 176 6.34 -27.87 12.29
N GLY A 177 7.00 -26.72 12.23
CA GLY A 177 6.44 -25.48 11.67
C GLY A 177 5.58 -24.64 12.63
N ARG A 178 5.45 -24.99 13.92
CA ARG A 178 4.77 -24.12 14.91
C ARG A 178 5.45 -22.75 15.05
N TRP A 179 6.77 -22.72 14.91
CA TRP A 179 7.56 -21.48 14.90
C TRP A 179 7.14 -20.51 13.78
N LEU A 180 6.64 -21.02 12.65
CA LEU A 180 6.18 -20.22 11.52
C LEU A 180 4.89 -19.46 11.87
N VAL A 181 3.98 -20.12 12.60
CA VAL A 181 2.72 -19.52 13.07
C VAL A 181 3.01 -18.38 14.06
N ASP A 182 4.00 -18.55 14.92
CA ASP A 182 4.42 -17.52 15.88
C ASP A 182 5.11 -16.34 15.18
N LEU A 183 5.91 -16.60 14.15
CA LEU A 183 6.55 -15.56 13.34
C LEU A 183 5.52 -14.73 12.56
N ILE A 184 4.54 -15.37 11.92
CA ILE A 184 3.45 -14.69 11.19
C ILE A 184 2.63 -13.81 12.14
N ASN A 185 2.28 -14.32 13.31
CA ASN A 185 1.51 -13.57 14.31
C ASN A 185 2.27 -12.38 14.92
N THR A 186 3.60 -12.44 14.94
CA THR A 186 4.46 -11.35 15.41
C THR A 186 4.56 -10.25 14.35
N GLN A 187 4.77 -10.61 13.09
CA GLN A 187 4.88 -9.66 11.98
C GLN A 187 3.57 -8.91 11.70
N ILE A 188 2.42 -9.57 11.85
CA ILE A 188 1.10 -8.93 11.70
C ILE A 188 0.84 -7.91 12.82
N ARG A 189 1.24 -8.22 14.07
CA ARG A 189 1.07 -7.32 15.22
C ARG A 189 1.95 -6.08 15.13
N CYS A 190 3.20 -6.21 14.67
CA CYS A 190 4.09 -5.06 14.52
C CYS A 190 3.64 -4.07 13.43
N ARG A 191 2.78 -4.50 12.49
CA ARG A 191 2.25 -3.64 11.40
C ARG A 191 0.90 -2.99 11.72
N THR A 192 0.27 -3.38 12.83
CA THR A 192 -1.06 -2.90 13.26
C THR A 192 -1.04 -2.05 14.52
N SER A 193 0.14 -1.78 15.09
CA SER A 193 0.29 -0.72 16.10
C SER A 193 0.57 0.61 15.39
N PRO A 194 -0.16 1.69 15.73
CA PRO A 194 -0.06 3.00 15.07
C PRO A 194 1.30 3.68 15.27
#